data_AF-A0A6L5EHA2-F1
#
_entry.id   AF-A0A6L5EHA2-F1
#
_cell.length_a   1.000
_cell.length_b   1.000
_cell.length_c   1.000
_cell.angle_alpha   90.00
_cell.angle_beta   90.00
_cell.angle_gamma   90.00
#
_symmetry.space_group_name_H-M   'P 1'
#
loop_
_entity.id
_entity.type
_entity.pdbx_description
1 polymer ?
#
loop_
_entity_poly.entity_id
_entity_poly.type
_entity_poly.pdbx_seq_one_letter_code
_entity_poly.pdbx_strand_id
1 'polypeptide(L)'
;QEGKAEEAIEALKSMSSPVARVLRDGHMAEIDSKELVPGDIVALEAGDVVPADLRLIEANSLKIEEAALTGESVPVEKDLSVELATDAGIGDRVNMAFQNSNVTYGRGMGV
;
A
#
# COMPACT_ATOMS: atom_id res chain seq x y z
N GLN A 1 -9.33 -36.43 -3.41
CA GLN A 1 -10.42 -35.54 -2.98
C GLN A 1 -9.89 -34.27 -2.29
N GLU A 2 -8.57 -33.97 -2.34
CA GLU A 2 -7.96 -32.84 -1.62
C GLU A 2 -8.17 -31.47 -2.32
N GLY A 3 -8.30 -31.42 -3.65
CA GLY A 3 -8.37 -30.14 -4.39
C GLY A 3 -9.60 -29.25 -4.14
N LYS A 4 -10.73 -29.81 -3.68
CA LYS A 4 -11.95 -29.00 -3.41
C LYS A 4 -11.81 -28.06 -2.22
N ALA A 5 -11.01 -28.44 -1.22
CA ALA A 5 -10.74 -27.59 -0.06
C ALA A 5 -9.80 -26.44 -0.46
N GLU A 6 -8.81 -26.73 -1.30
CA GLU A 6 -7.87 -25.75 -1.84
C GLU A 6 -8.55 -24.73 -2.74
N GLU A 7 -9.42 -25.16 -3.66
CA GLU A 7 -10.24 -24.28 -4.51
C GLU A 7 -11.15 -23.36 -3.69
N ALA A 8 -11.77 -23.89 -2.62
CA ALA A 8 -12.62 -23.08 -1.73
C ALA A 8 -11.81 -22.03 -0.96
N ILE A 9 -10.60 -22.37 -0.50
CA ILE A 9 -9.70 -21.44 0.18
C ILE A 9 -9.16 -20.38 -0.79
N GLU A 10 -8.82 -20.74 -2.02
CA GLU A 10 -8.44 -19.78 -3.06
C GLU A 10 -9.59 -18.83 -3.41
N ALA A 11 -10.81 -19.35 -3.59
CA ALA A 11 -11.99 -18.53 -3.87
C ALA A 11 -12.29 -17.56 -2.71
N LEU A 12 -12.13 -17.99 -1.46
CA LEU A 12 -12.27 -17.11 -0.31
C LEU A 12 -11.18 -16.02 -0.29
N LYS A 13 -9.93 -16.36 -0.64
CA LYS A 13 -8.82 -15.40 -0.74
C LYS A 13 -9.00 -14.41 -1.90
N SER A 14 -9.57 -14.82 -3.03
CA SER A 14 -9.83 -13.91 -4.16
C SER A 14 -10.98 -12.95 -3.85
N MET A 15 -12.02 -13.39 -3.13
CA MET A 15 -13.13 -12.53 -2.72
C MET A 15 -12.76 -11.47 -1.68
N SER A 16 -11.64 -11.61 -0.97
CA SER A 16 -11.16 -10.66 0.04
C SER A 16 -9.93 -9.86 -0.37
N SER A 17 -9.45 -10.01 -1.62
CA SER A 17 -8.23 -9.34 -2.04
C SER A 17 -8.46 -7.83 -2.13
N PRO A 18 -7.61 -7.00 -1.52
CA PRO A 18 -7.76 -5.56 -1.61
C PRO A 18 -7.67 -5.12 -3.07
N VAL A 19 -8.53 -4.19 -3.46
CA VAL A 19 -8.50 -3.55 -4.79
C VAL A 19 -7.43 -2.46 -4.75
N ALA A 20 -6.68 -2.34 -5.84
CA ALA A 20 -5.70 -1.27 -6.03
C ALA A 20 -6.19 -0.29 -7.08
N ARG A 21 -6.11 1.01 -6.78
CA ARG A 21 -6.35 2.08 -7.75
C ARG A 21 -5.04 2.45 -8.42
N VAL A 22 -4.93 2.20 -9.71
CA VAL A 22 -3.73 2.46 -10.51
C VAL A 22 -3.95 3.52 -11.57
N LEU A 23 -2.90 4.28 -11.89
CA LEU A 23 -2.83 5.16 -13.05
C LEU A 23 -2.07 4.42 -14.16
N ARG A 24 -2.79 3.89 -15.14
CA ARG A 24 -2.23 3.25 -16.34
C ARG A 24 -2.72 3.98 -17.58
N ASP A 25 -1.84 4.22 -18.55
CA ASP A 25 -2.15 4.96 -19.79
C ASP A 25 -2.84 6.32 -19.55
N GLY A 26 -2.50 7.00 -18.45
CA GLY A 26 -3.09 8.29 -18.07
C GLY A 26 -4.52 8.23 -17.50
N HIS A 27 -5.06 7.03 -17.27
CA HIS A 27 -6.40 6.83 -16.73
C HIS A 27 -6.38 6.07 -15.41
N MET A 28 -7.25 6.46 -14.49
CA MET A 28 -7.47 5.72 -13.25
C MET A 28 -8.24 4.43 -13.54
N ALA A 29 -7.74 3.32 -13.01
CA ALA A 29 -8.40 2.02 -13.07
C ALA A 29 -8.31 1.33 -11.71
N GLU A 30 -9.31 0.50 -11.42
CA GLU A 30 -9.28 -0.41 -10.28
C GLU A 30 -8.93 -1.81 -10.78
N ILE A 31 -7.95 -2.43 -10.15
CA ILE A 31 -7.50 -3.79 -10.44
C ILE A 31 -7.40 -4.60 -9.14
N ASP A 32 -7.44 -5.92 -9.22
CA ASP A 32 -7.06 -6.75 -8.07
C ASP A 32 -5.61 -6.44 -7.70
N SER A 33 -5.29 -6.27 -6.41
CA SER A 33 -3.92 -6.04 -5.94
C SER A 33 -2.93 -7.13 -6.41
N LYS A 34 -3.40 -8.34 -6.69
CA LYS A 34 -2.58 -9.42 -7.28
C LYS A 34 -2.13 -9.16 -8.72
N GLU A 35 -2.79 -8.26 -9.41
CA GLU A 35 -2.45 -7.85 -10.78
C GLU A 35 -1.49 -6.64 -10.82
N LEU A 36 -1.07 -6.13 -9.66
CA LEU A 36 -0.03 -5.12 -9.57
C LEU A 36 1.32 -5.66 -10.01
N VAL A 37 2.08 -4.83 -10.72
CA VAL A 37 3.45 -5.12 -11.13
C VAL A 37 4.37 -3.94 -10.81
N PRO A 38 5.68 -4.18 -10.61
CA PRO A 38 6.63 -3.09 -10.41
C PRO A 38 6.56 -2.05 -11.55
N GLY A 39 6.43 -0.78 -11.19
CA GLY A 39 6.27 0.33 -12.14
C GLY A 39 4.84 0.84 -12.27
N ASP A 40 3.85 0.13 -11.73
CA ASP A 40 2.49 0.67 -11.61
C ASP A 40 2.46 1.86 -10.66
N ILE A 41 1.80 2.94 -11.09
CA ILE A 41 1.54 4.08 -10.22
C ILE A 41 0.25 3.81 -9.47
N VAL A 42 0.33 3.63 -8.16
CA VAL A 42 -0.80 3.36 -7.27
C VAL A 42 -1.22 4.66 -6.58
N ALA A 43 -2.52 4.96 -6.60
CA ALA A 43 -3.12 6.03 -5.82
C ALA A 43 -3.63 5.49 -4.48
N LEU A 44 -3.39 6.25 -3.42
CA LEU A 44 -3.80 5.96 -2.06
C LEU A 44 -4.68 7.09 -1.50
N GLU A 45 -5.72 6.75 -0.76
CA GLU A 45 -6.53 7.69 0.02
C GLU A 45 -6.97 7.10 1.37
N ALA A 46 -7.46 7.97 2.26
CA ALA A 46 -7.94 7.56 3.57
C ALA A 46 -9.02 6.45 3.48
N GLY A 47 -8.79 5.35 4.20
CA GLY A 47 -9.61 4.14 4.15
C GLY A 47 -8.99 3.00 3.35
N ASP A 48 -7.98 3.28 2.53
CA ASP A 48 -7.30 2.25 1.76
C ASP A 48 -6.38 1.39 2.63
N VAL A 49 -6.31 0.11 2.27
CA VAL A 49 -5.20 -0.76 2.66
C VAL A 49 -4.14 -0.65 1.58
N VAL A 50 -2.90 -0.37 1.97
CA VAL A 50 -1.79 -0.25 1.02
C VAL A 50 -1.56 -1.61 0.32
N PRO A 51 -1.72 -1.70 -1.02
CA PRO A 51 -1.81 -2.99 -1.71
C PRO A 51 -0.45 -3.65 -2.00
N ALA A 52 0.63 -2.87 -2.01
CA ALA A 52 2.02 -3.31 -2.21
C ALA A 52 2.98 -2.37 -1.47
N ASP A 53 4.25 -2.74 -1.32
CA ASP A 53 5.26 -1.77 -0.88
C ASP A 53 5.49 -0.75 -1.99
N LEU A 54 5.32 0.53 -1.67
CA LEU A 54 5.36 1.62 -2.64
C LEU A 54 6.40 2.66 -2.23
N ARG A 55 7.17 3.13 -3.21
CA ARG A 55 7.91 4.38 -3.09
C ARG A 55 6.97 5.53 -3.40
N LEU A 56 6.72 6.39 -2.41
CA LEU A 56 5.86 7.55 -2.61
C LEU A 56 6.51 8.56 -3.56
N ILE A 57 5.71 9.05 -4.49
CA ILE A 57 6.03 10.12 -5.44
C ILE A 57 5.16 11.37 -5.23
N GLU A 58 4.03 11.22 -4.52
CA GLU A 58 3.18 12.32 -4.07
C GLU A 58 2.60 11.99 -2.67
N ALA A 59 2.55 12.99 -1.79
CA ALA A 59 1.85 12.88 -0.51
C ALA A 59 1.19 14.22 -0.15
N ASN A 60 -0.11 14.20 0.10
CA ASN A 60 -0.88 15.36 0.55
C ASN A 60 -1.49 15.04 1.91
N SER A 61 -0.81 15.47 2.98
CA SER A 61 -1.17 15.15 4.36
C SER A 61 -1.38 13.64 4.59
N LEU A 62 -0.62 12.80 3.87
CA LEU A 62 -0.79 11.35 3.91
C LEU A 62 -0.32 10.82 5.27
N LYS A 63 -1.18 10.08 5.96
CA LYS A 63 -0.86 9.41 7.22
C LYS A 63 -1.20 7.93 7.14
N ILE A 64 -0.27 7.09 7.54
CA ILE A 64 -0.39 5.62 7.44
C ILE A 64 -0.16 5.00 8.81
N GLU A 65 -1.05 4.10 9.22
CA GLU A 65 -0.89 3.28 10.42
C GLU A 65 -0.05 2.06 10.11
N GLU A 66 1.16 2.03 10.68
CA GLU A 66 2.18 1.01 10.39
C GLU A 66 2.48 0.13 11.61
N ALA A 67 1.55 0.08 12.57
CA ALA A 67 1.70 -0.61 13.83
C ALA A 67 2.08 -2.10 13.67
N ALA A 68 1.60 -2.75 12.60
CA ALA A 68 1.95 -4.14 12.30
C ALA A 68 3.43 -4.34 11.93
N LEU A 69 4.11 -3.30 11.46
CA LEU A 69 5.53 -3.35 11.04
C LEU A 69 6.47 -2.72 12.07
N THR A 70 6.07 -1.60 12.67
CA THR A 70 6.93 -0.82 13.57
C THR A 70 6.62 -1.08 15.05
N GLY A 71 5.44 -1.61 15.38
CA GLY A 71 4.94 -1.72 16.74
C GLY A 71 4.42 -0.40 17.32
N GLU A 72 4.45 0.68 16.54
CA GLU A 72 3.99 2.00 16.97
C GLU A 72 2.57 2.27 16.50
N SER A 73 1.66 2.54 17.44
CA SER A 73 0.23 2.73 17.14
C SER A 73 -0.12 4.14 16.63
N VAL A 74 0.83 5.06 16.60
CA VAL A 74 0.59 6.43 16.12
C VAL A 74 0.76 6.44 14.59
N PRO A 75 -0.22 6.94 13.82
CA PRO A 75 -0.07 7.06 12.38
C PRO A 75 1.15 7.90 11.99
N VAL A 76 1.94 7.38 11.07
CA VAL A 76 3.15 8.01 10.55
C VAL A 76 2.77 8.98 9.44
N GLU A 77 3.18 10.24 9.58
CA GLU A 77 3.06 11.23 8.52
C GLU A 77 4.11 11.00 7.45
N LYS A 78 3.68 10.90 6.20
CA LYS A 78 4.56 10.64 5.06
C LYS A 78 5.06 11.94 4.47
N ASP A 79 6.37 12.04 4.36
CA ASP A 79 7.08 13.24 3.90
C ASP A 79 8.21 12.86 2.95
N LEU A 80 8.09 13.31 1.70
CA LEU A 80 9.04 13.02 0.63
C LEU A 80 10.25 13.97 0.64
N SER A 81 10.19 15.07 1.42
CA SER A 81 11.26 16.06 1.54
C SER A 81 12.37 15.65 2.52
N VAL A 82 12.10 14.64 3.36
CA VAL A 82 13.05 14.15 4.35
C VAL A 82 14.18 13.38 3.68
N GLU A 83 15.42 13.80 3.96
CA GLU A 83 16.62 13.07 3.57
C GLU A 83 16.78 11.83 4.45
N LEU A 84 16.79 10.65 3.84
CA LEU A 84 16.93 9.39 4.55
C LEU A 84 18.37 8.88 4.51
N ALA A 85 18.85 8.40 5.65
CA ALA A 85 20.08 7.63 5.71
C ALA A 85 19.95 6.35 4.85
N THR A 86 21.07 5.92 4.25
CA THR A 86 21.08 4.71 3.41
C THR A 86 20.70 3.44 4.20
N ASP A 87 20.99 3.44 5.50
CA ASP A 87 20.69 2.38 6.45
C ASP A 87 19.47 2.69 7.34
N ALA A 88 18.63 3.66 6.95
CA ALA A 88 17.42 4.01 7.67
C ALA A 88 16.55 2.77 7.96
N GLY A 89 16.11 2.65 9.22
CA GLY A 89 15.21 1.60 9.67
C GLY A 89 13.86 1.69 8.98
N ILE A 90 13.04 0.65 9.07
CA ILE A 90 11.75 0.62 8.36
C ILE A 90 10.81 1.75 8.80
N GLY A 91 10.79 2.08 10.09
CA GLY A 91 9.98 3.18 10.64
C GLY A 91 10.44 4.58 10.21
N ASP A 92 11.72 4.75 9.89
CA ASP A 92 12.26 6.04 9.47
C ASP A 92 12.00 6.33 7.98
N ARG A 93 11.58 5.32 7.21
CA ARG A 93 11.35 5.43 5.76
C ARG A 93 10.01 6.11 5.45
N VAL A 94 9.88 7.37 5.84
CA VAL A 94 8.67 8.20 5.69
C VAL A 94 8.27 8.50 4.24
N ASN A 95 9.11 8.15 3.27
CA ASN A 95 8.81 8.22 1.83
C ASN A 95 8.38 6.86 1.23
N MET A 96 8.14 5.86 2.08
CA MET A 96 7.58 4.57 1.69
C MET A 96 6.17 4.41 2.26
N ALA A 97 5.33 3.66 1.56
CA ALA A 97 4.10 3.08 2.10
C ALA A 97 4.22 1.55 2.04
N PHE A 98 3.93 0.86 3.15
CA PHE A 98 4.17 -0.58 3.25
C PHE A 98 2.89 -1.39 3.08
N GLN A 99 2.98 -2.53 2.41
CA GLN A 99 1.83 -3.41 2.18
C GLN A 99 1.12 -3.78 3.49
N ASN A 100 -0.22 -3.87 3.44
CA ASN A 100 -1.09 -4.18 4.59
C ASN A 100 -1.10 -3.14 5.73
N SER A 101 -0.52 -1.96 5.51
CA SER A 101 -0.75 -0.81 6.38
C SER A 101 -2.04 -0.07 5.98
N ASN A 102 -2.64 0.65 6.91
CA ASN A 102 -3.90 1.36 6.68
C ASN A 102 -3.64 2.85 6.45
N VAL A 103 -4.16 3.41 5.36
CA VAL A 103 -4.14 4.85 5.13
C VAL A 103 -5.22 5.49 6.00
N THR A 104 -4.80 6.28 6.99
CA THR A 104 -5.70 6.87 7.99
C THR A 104 -6.17 8.27 7.62
N TYR A 105 -5.37 8.99 6.81
CA TYR A 105 -5.68 10.37 6.41
C TYR A 105 -4.96 10.76 5.12
N GLY A 106 -5.53 11.74 4.43
CA GLY A 106 -4.93 12.36 3.24
C GLY A 106 -5.00 11.48 1.99
N ARG A 107 -4.12 11.79 1.03
CA ARG A 107 -3.97 11.05 -0.23
C ARG A 107 -2.53 11.08 -0.70
N GLY A 108 -2.15 10.14 -1.54
CA GLY A 108 -0.83 10.10 -2.16
C GLY A 108 -0.77 9.19 -3.37
N MET A 109 0.39 9.16 -4.00
CA MET A 109 0.69 8.25 -5.11
C MET A 109 2.07 7.64 -4.90
N GLY A 110 2.23 6.38 -5.29
CA GLY A 110 3.49 5.66 -5.19
C GLY A 110 3.69 4.64 -6.31
N VAL A 111 4.91 4.13 -6.43
CA VAL A 111 5.34 3.16 -7.46
C VAL A 111 6.14 2.00 -6.86
#